data_AF-A0A1J0WMA2-F1
#
_entry.id   AF-A0A1J0WMA2-F1
#
_cell.length_a   1.000
_cell.length_b   1.000
_cell.length_c   1.000
_cell.angle_alpha   90.00
_cell.angle_beta   90.00
_cell.angle_gamma   90.00
#
_symmetry.space_group_name_H-M   'P 1'
#
loop_
_entity.id
_entity.type
_entity.pdbx_description
1 polymer ?
#
loop_
_entity_poly.entity_id
_entity_poly.type
_entity_poly.pdbx_seq_one_letter_code
_entity_poly.pdbx_strand_id
1 'polypeptide(L)'
;MTDIFDRDQVAAHVVSHPERFCRVPAVLAAQWAYLKLRRGQPVRFDRLGEPAYLIDRPEASPLAVDLAERSPRISAAVARRKAQFLPPEQWPTP
;
A
#
# COMPACT_ATOMS: atom_id res chain seq x y z
N MET A 1 36.30 -4.94 -28.88
CA MET A 1 35.47 -6.04 -28.33
C MET A 1 35.59 -5.93 -26.82
N THR A 2 34.84 -4.99 -26.24
CA THR A 2 35.11 -4.49 -24.89
C THR A 2 33.86 -4.65 -24.04
N ASP A 3 34.07 -5.23 -22.86
CA ASP A 3 33.27 -5.10 -21.66
C ASP A 3 31.97 -5.91 -21.48
N ILE A 4 32.15 -7.19 -21.12
CA ILE A 4 31.06 -8.01 -20.54
C ILE A 4 31.04 -7.86 -19.00
N PHE A 5 32.08 -7.27 -18.38
CA PHE A 5 32.21 -7.19 -16.92
C PHE A 5 31.69 -5.88 -16.29
N ASP A 6 31.40 -4.83 -17.07
CA ASP A 6 30.94 -3.56 -16.50
C ASP A 6 29.41 -3.44 -16.38
N ARG A 7 28.64 -3.98 -17.35
CA ARG A 7 27.19 -3.71 -17.39
C ARG A 7 26.39 -4.37 -16.26
N ASP A 8 26.74 -5.60 -15.89
CA ASP A 8 26.05 -6.32 -14.81
C ASP A 8 26.34 -5.70 -13.44
N GLN A 9 27.58 -5.27 -13.21
CA GLN A 9 27.96 -4.58 -11.97
C GLN A 9 27.28 -3.22 -11.86
N VAL A 10 27.26 -2.44 -12.94
CA VAL A 10 26.53 -1.16 -12.99
C VAL A 10 25.05 -1.37 -12.71
N ALA A 11 24.42 -2.36 -13.37
CA ALA A 11 23.00 -2.64 -13.16
C ALA A 11 22.71 -3.08 -11.71
N ALA A 12 23.55 -3.94 -11.14
CA ALA A 12 23.44 -4.36 -9.75
C ALA A 12 23.65 -3.20 -8.78
N HIS A 13 24.60 -2.30 -9.06
CA HIS A 13 24.87 -1.12 -8.24
C HIS A 13 23.67 -0.16 -8.22
N VAL A 14 23.10 0.13 -9.39
CA VAL A 14 21.92 1.02 -9.53
C VAL A 14 20.71 0.48 -8.76
N VAL A 15 20.44 -0.82 -8.89
CA VAL A 15 19.27 -1.44 -8.24
C VAL A 15 19.46 -1.63 -6.73
N SER A 16 20.70 -1.79 -6.26
CA SER A 16 21.01 -1.95 -4.83
C SER A 16 21.13 -0.63 -4.06
N HIS A 17 21.27 0.51 -4.76
CA HIS A 17 21.37 1.85 -4.16
C HIS A 17 20.28 2.81 -4.71
N PRO A 18 18.99 2.45 -4.60
CA PRO A 18 17.90 3.23 -5.21
C PRO A 18 17.85 4.69 -4.73
N GLU A 19 18.31 4.98 -3.52
CA GLU A 19 18.39 6.34 -2.95
C GLU A 19 19.32 7.26 -3.74
N ARG A 20 20.31 6.72 -4.45
CA ARG A 20 21.23 7.49 -5.30
C ARG A 20 20.64 7.81 -6.68
N PHE A 21 19.65 7.02 -7.11
CA PHE A 21 19.06 7.09 -8.44
C PHE A 21 17.57 7.46 -8.43
N CYS A 22 17.01 7.79 -7.26
CA CYS A 22 15.60 8.12 -7.07
C CYS A 22 15.13 9.34 -7.88
N ARG A 23 16.05 10.26 -8.22
CA ARG A 23 15.78 11.43 -9.06
C ARG A 23 15.66 11.09 -10.54
N VAL A 24 16.07 9.89 -10.95
CA VAL A 24 15.99 9.41 -12.33
C VAL A 24 15.37 8.01 -12.35
N PRO A 25 14.07 7.88 -12.03
CA PRO A 25 13.40 6.59 -11.88
C PRO A 25 13.47 5.72 -13.15
N ALA A 26 13.56 6.34 -14.33
CA ALA A 26 13.76 5.65 -15.60
C ALA A 26 15.07 4.82 -15.63
N VAL A 27 16.15 5.32 -15.01
CA VAL A 27 17.42 4.59 -14.91
C VAL A 27 17.27 3.36 -14.03
N LEU A 28 16.61 3.51 -12.88
CA LEU A 28 16.34 2.39 -11.97
C LEU A 28 15.49 1.31 -12.65
N ALA A 29 14.42 1.72 -13.33
CA ALA A 29 13.52 0.83 -14.05
C ALA A 29 14.25 0.08 -15.19
N ALA A 30 15.08 0.77 -15.97
CA ALA A 30 15.84 0.18 -17.07
C ALA A 30 16.87 -0.86 -16.58
N GLN A 31 17.62 -0.55 -15.52
CA GLN A 31 18.62 -1.48 -14.98
C GLN A 31 17.95 -2.70 -14.30
N TRP A 32 16.83 -2.49 -13.62
CA TRP A 32 16.05 -3.59 -13.06
C TRP A 32 15.49 -4.51 -14.14
N ALA A 33 14.92 -3.94 -15.21
CA ALA A 33 14.42 -4.69 -16.36
C ALA A 33 15.53 -5.50 -17.06
N TYR A 34 16.72 -4.91 -17.20
CA TYR A 34 17.90 -5.59 -17.72
C TYR A 34 18.30 -6.81 -16.87
N LEU A 35 18.41 -6.65 -15.54
CA LEU A 35 18.74 -7.77 -14.63
C LEU A 35 17.68 -8.87 -14.65
N LYS A 36 16.41 -8.48 -14.75
CA LYS A 36 15.28 -9.40 -14.88
C LYS A 36 15.34 -10.21 -16.17
N LEU A 37 15.62 -9.56 -17.31
CA LEU A 37 15.83 -10.22 -18.59
C LEU A 37 17.00 -11.22 -18.53
N ARG A 38 18.12 -10.83 -17.94
CA ARG A 38 19.29 -11.69 -17.74
C ARG A 38 19.03 -12.95 -16.92
N ARG A 39 18.04 -12.90 -16.00
CA ARG A 39 17.61 -14.04 -15.18
C ARG A 39 16.51 -14.88 -15.86
N GLY A 40 16.19 -14.62 -17.13
CA GLY A 40 15.10 -15.28 -17.84
C GLY A 40 13.71 -14.88 -17.33
N GLN A 41 13.59 -13.78 -16.60
CA GLN A 41 12.35 -13.26 -16.03
C GLN A 41 11.98 -11.91 -16.68
N PRO A 42 11.70 -11.85 -17.99
CA PRO A 42 11.45 -10.57 -18.66
C PRO A 42 10.28 -9.81 -18.02
N VAL A 43 10.49 -8.52 -17.77
CA VAL A 43 9.43 -7.63 -17.28
C VAL A 43 8.44 -7.41 -18.42
N ARG A 44 7.18 -7.82 -18.21
CA ARG A 44 6.09 -7.51 -19.14
C ARG A 44 5.48 -6.20 -18.70
N PHE A 45 5.91 -5.09 -19.31
CA PHE A 45 5.42 -3.76 -18.97
C PHE A 45 3.90 -3.64 -19.14
N ASP A 46 3.33 -4.33 -20.14
CA ASP A 46 1.87 -4.39 -20.36
C ASP A 46 1.09 -5.08 -19.22
N ARG A 47 1.78 -5.79 -18.31
CA ARG A 47 1.19 -6.42 -17.12
C ARG A 47 1.41 -5.62 -15.85
N LEU A 48 2.28 -4.63 -15.88
CA LEU A 48 2.34 -3.63 -14.83
C LEU A 48 1.11 -2.77 -15.08
N GLY A 49 0.02 -3.03 -14.35
CA GLY A 49 -1.14 -2.15 -14.36
C GLY A 49 -0.76 -0.71 -14.00
N GLU A 50 -1.76 0.17 -13.98
CA GLU A 50 -1.59 1.56 -13.52
C GLU A 50 -0.66 1.61 -12.29
N PRO A 51 0.38 2.47 -12.31
CA PRO A 51 1.29 2.60 -11.19
C PRO A 51 0.54 2.71 -9.86
N ALA A 52 0.96 1.96 -8.84
CA ALA A 52 0.23 1.91 -7.57
C ALA A 52 0.09 3.27 -6.86
N TYR A 53 0.85 4.30 -7.27
CA TYR A 53 0.69 5.68 -6.80
C TYR A 53 -0.50 6.43 -7.45
N LEU A 54 -1.10 5.87 -8.52
CA LEU A 54 -2.34 6.35 -9.15
C LEU A 54 -3.58 5.63 -8.60
N ILE A 55 -3.39 4.55 -7.83
CA ILE A 55 -4.46 4.03 -6.99
C ILE A 55 -4.56 5.00 -5.83
N ASP A 56 -5.48 5.96 -5.97
CA ASP A 56 -5.96 6.81 -4.90
C ASP A 56 -6.48 5.87 -3.81
N ARG A 57 -5.58 5.47 -2.91
CA ARG A 57 -5.89 4.71 -1.73
C ARG A 57 -6.12 5.79 -0.69
N PRO A 58 -7.37 6.25 -0.49
CA PRO A 58 -7.62 7.21 0.57
C PRO A 58 -7.12 6.56 1.84
N GLU A 59 -6.09 7.15 2.45
CA GLU A 59 -5.74 6.81 3.81
C GLU A 59 -7.03 6.91 4.63
N ALA A 60 -7.35 5.85 5.38
CA ALA A 60 -8.57 5.84 6.16
C ALA A 60 -8.53 7.06 7.07
N SER A 61 -9.53 7.95 6.93
CA SER A 61 -9.60 9.18 7.72
C SER A 61 -9.42 8.82 9.21
N PRO A 62 -8.45 9.41 9.92
CA PRO A 62 -8.25 9.12 11.35
C PRO A 62 -9.54 9.34 12.17
N LEU A 63 -10.38 10.29 11.73
CA LEU A 63 -11.70 10.54 12.32
C LEU A 63 -12.66 9.36 12.08
N ALA A 64 -12.66 8.78 10.88
CA ALA A 64 -13.51 7.64 10.56
C ALA A 64 -13.09 6.39 11.35
N VAL A 65 -11.79 6.19 11.55
CA VAL A 65 -11.26 5.11 12.39
C VAL A 65 -11.63 5.31 13.85
N ASP A 66 -11.38 6.50 14.41
CA ASP A 66 -11.74 6.82 15.81
C ASP A 66 -13.26 6.68 16.05
N LEU A 67 -14.08 7.14 15.10
CA LEU A 67 -15.53 7.01 15.18
C LEU A 67 -15.97 5.54 15.11
N ALA A 68 -15.39 4.74 14.22
CA ALA A 68 -15.72 3.31 14.11
C ALA A 68 -15.35 2.54 15.39
N GLU A 69 -14.21 2.86 16.02
CA GLU A 69 -13.78 2.24 17.28
C GLU A 69 -14.67 2.65 18.47
N ARG A 70 -15.09 3.93 18.52
CA ARG A 70 -15.85 4.46 19.67
C ARG A 70 -17.35 4.21 19.57
N SER A 71 -17.90 4.13 18.35
CA SER A 71 -19.34 4.00 18.12
C SER A 71 -19.97 2.81 18.86
N PRO A 72 -19.40 1.59 18.87
CA PRO A 72 -19.96 0.47 19.63
C PRO A 72 -20.08 0.75 21.13
N ARG A 73 -19.06 1.38 21.73
CA ARG A 73 -19.06 1.73 23.15
C ARG A 73 -20.09 2.81 23.48
N ILE A 74 -20.21 3.81 22.62
CA ILE A 74 -21.19 4.89 22.76
C ILE A 74 -22.61 4.31 22.63
N SER A 75 -22.87 3.49 21.61
CA SER A 75 -24.16 2.82 21.40
C SER A 75 -24.54 1.94 22.59
N ALA A 76 -23.61 1.15 23.12
CA ALA A 76 -23.85 0.32 24.30
C ALA A 76 -24.15 1.16 25.56
N ALA A 77 -23.46 2.28 25.77
CA ALA A 77 -23.72 3.18 26.88
C ALA A 77 -25.11 3.83 26.78
N VAL A 78 -25.51 4.23 25.57
CA VAL A 78 -26.84 4.79 25.29
C VAL A 78 -27.93 3.72 25.51
N ALA A 79 -27.74 2.50 25.00
CA ALA A 79 -28.68 1.39 25.18
C ALA A 79 -28.86 1.07 26.67
N ARG A 80 -27.76 0.97 27.43
CA ARG A 80 -27.79 0.76 28.88
C ARG A 80 -28.52 1.88 29.60
N ARG A 81 -28.31 3.14 29.20
CA ARG A 81 -29.00 4.28 29.81
C ARG A 81 -30.50 4.27 29.49
N LYS A 82 -30.90 3.91 28.27
CA LYS A 82 -32.31 3.76 27.90
C LYS A 82 -32.99 2.63 28.67
N ALA A 83 -32.32 1.49 28.83
CA ALA A 83 -32.81 0.35 29.60
C ALA A 83 -33.08 0.68 31.09
N GLN A 84 -32.45 1.72 31.64
CA GLN A 84 -32.73 2.20 33.01
C GLN A 84 -34.04 2.98 33.12
N PHE A 85 -34.63 3.44 32.01
CA PHE A 85 -35.83 4.28 31.99
C PHE A 85 -36.98 3.68 31.18
N LEU A 86 -36.78 2.60 30.43
CA LEU A 86 -37.81 1.92 29.63
C LEU A 86 -38.13 0.53 30.21
N PRO A 87 -39.42 0.15 30.29
CA PRO A 87 -39.80 -1.21 30.63
C PRO A 87 -39.24 -2.22 29.62
N PRO A 88 -38.93 -3.47 30.05
CA PRO A 88 -38.17 -4.46 29.27
C PRO A 88 -38.79 -4.82 27.90
N GLU A 89 -40.09 -4.61 27.74
CA GLU A 89 -40.84 -4.86 26.49
C GLU A 89 -40.48 -3.91 25.34
N GLN A 90 -39.78 -2.81 25.62
CA GLN A 90 -39.46 -1.77 24.64
C GLN A 90 -37.96 -1.73 24.27
N TRP A 91 -37.20 -2.76 24.60
CA TRP A 91 -35.76 -2.80 24.30
C TRP A 91 -35.52 -3.15 22.83
N PRO A 92 -34.55 -2.49 22.15
CA PRO A 92 -34.15 -2.91 20.81
C PRO A 92 -33.40 -4.25 20.89
N THR A 93 -33.83 -5.23 20.09
CA THR A 93 -33.13 -6.50 19.92
C THR A 93 -31.82 -6.30 19.15
N PRO A 94 -30.77 -7.10 19.44
CA PRO A 94 -29.47 -7.01 18.78
C PRO A 94 -29.53 -7.34 17.29
#